data_AF-A0A4Z1E2S9-F1
#
_entry.id   AF-A0A4Z1E2S9-F1
#
_cell.length_a   1.000
_cell.length_b   1.000
_cell.length_c   1.000
_cell.angle_alpha   90.00
_cell.angle_beta   90.00
_cell.angle_gamma   90.00
#
_symmetry.space_group_name_H-M   'P 1'
#
loop_
_entity.id
_entity.type
_entity.pdbx_description
1 polymer ?
#
loop_
_entity_poly.entity_id
_entity_poly.type
_entity_poly.pdbx_seq_one_letter_code
_entity_poly.pdbx_strand_id
1 'polypeptide(L)'
;MAGIIPRIQEIVARFQATRAGRMNARYGAARGAQLAGGIAYAALFSVFSALTIAFTVGLRIIGENDELRQAVLDAVDDALPGIIKTSEDPDAPGILSPDSLTMTTGLSITSVIAAVTLLLSALAVMGALSGSIRAMFGLVAPAGNLVLARLRDLLGFVVLGLSVFVTAALGIASGAAGSWVTSLLGLESSVGAFLVRALGLLCAFGVDLLVFVALIRVVGGARPPRRDLWIGAGIGALGAGVIRLLGTSLVGGAGANPLLGAAVAVVTLLLWVNLVARLTLYVAAWTANPPSPTADSADPAALHVNQTPNFVTLSAPRTLDWDFDPRTGVVLPAEAGREERETLARERQERAAQLEAALAASQEEGSWLERRLATRRARRAARDVRRTVGSDSPDDV
;
A
#
# COMPACT_ATOMS: atom_id res chain seq x y z
N MET A 1 -20.61 17.78 34.59
CA MET A 1 -19.70 17.07 33.65
C MET A 1 -19.70 15.52 33.80
N ALA A 2 -20.32 14.93 34.84
CA ALA A 2 -20.24 13.48 35.11
C ALA A 2 -21.00 12.54 34.13
N GLY A 3 -21.93 13.04 33.31
CA GLY A 3 -22.69 12.23 32.35
C GLY A 3 -22.19 12.27 30.90
N ILE A 4 -21.19 13.12 30.60
CA ILE A 4 -20.71 13.33 29.22
C ILE A 4 -19.69 12.25 28.85
N ILE A 5 -18.78 11.91 29.75
CA ILE A 5 -17.75 10.88 29.55
C ILE A 5 -18.35 9.52 29.17
N PRO A 6 -19.33 8.94 29.90
CA PRO A 6 -19.90 7.65 29.54
C PRO A 6 -20.66 7.67 28.21
N ARG A 7 -21.34 8.78 27.89
CA ARG A 7 -22.01 8.95 26.58
C ARG A 7 -21.01 9.04 25.43
N ILE A 8 -19.89 9.75 25.61
CA ILE A 8 -18.81 9.79 24.62
C ILE A 8 -18.23 8.40 24.43
N GLN A 9 -17.96 7.66 25.52
CA GLN A 9 -17.44 6.29 25.46
C GLN A 9 -18.39 5.35 24.71
N GLU A 10 -19.69 5.46 24.94
CA GLU A 10 -20.69 4.66 24.24
C GLU A 10 -20.75 4.98 22.74
N ILE A 11 -20.71 6.27 22.37
CA ILE A 11 -20.66 6.71 20.97
C ILE A 11 -19.38 6.21 20.29
N VAL A 12 -18.24 6.31 20.98
CA VAL A 12 -16.94 5.81 20.49
C VAL A 12 -16.99 4.30 20.29
N ALA A 13 -17.53 3.53 21.24
CA ALA A 13 -17.67 2.09 21.12
C ALA A 13 -18.58 1.70 19.94
N ARG A 14 -19.72 2.37 19.77
CA ARG A 14 -20.60 2.17 18.61
C ARG A 14 -19.90 2.49 17.30
N PHE A 15 -19.13 3.59 17.25
CA PHE A 15 -18.36 3.96 16.07
C PHE A 15 -17.29 2.90 15.75
N GLN A 16 -16.53 2.44 16.75
CA GLN A 16 -15.51 1.40 16.61
C GLN A 16 -16.10 0.08 16.09
N ALA A 17 -17.34 -0.24 16.45
CA ALA A 17 -18.05 -1.40 15.93
C ALA A 17 -18.43 -1.26 14.43
N THR A 18 -18.54 -0.04 13.89
CA THR A 18 -18.82 0.17 12.45
C THR A 18 -17.61 -0.17 11.59
N ARG A 19 -17.81 -0.51 10.31
CA ARG A 19 -16.70 -0.77 9.37
C ARG A 19 -15.73 0.40 9.26
N ALA A 20 -16.22 1.64 9.35
CA ALA A 20 -15.39 2.84 9.33
C ALA A 20 -14.51 2.94 10.58
N GLY A 21 -15.05 2.66 11.76
CA GLY A 21 -14.28 2.63 13.01
C GLY A 21 -13.21 1.53 13.00
N ARG A 22 -13.56 0.32 12.56
CA ARG A 22 -12.59 -0.79 12.42
C ARG A 22 -11.49 -0.50 11.40
N MET A 23 -11.85 0.13 10.27
CA MET A 23 -10.88 0.63 9.28
C MET A 23 -9.92 1.62 9.92
N ASN A 24 -10.44 2.63 10.66
CA ASN A 24 -9.61 3.65 11.29
C ASN A 24 -8.68 3.06 12.36
N ALA A 25 -9.18 2.13 13.19
CA ALA A 25 -8.38 1.41 14.17
C ALA A 25 -7.24 0.63 13.49
N ARG A 26 -7.53 -0.07 12.38
CA ARG A 26 -6.51 -0.81 11.63
C ARG A 26 -5.48 0.07 10.95
N TYR A 27 -5.91 1.20 10.38
CA TYR A 27 -4.99 2.20 9.84
C TYR A 27 -4.04 2.72 10.91
N GLY A 28 -4.54 2.98 12.12
CA GLY A 28 -3.73 3.37 13.28
C GLY A 28 -2.75 2.28 13.72
N ALA A 29 -3.25 1.05 13.93
CA ALA A 29 -2.46 -0.09 14.39
C ALA A 29 -1.31 -0.45 13.42
N ALA A 30 -1.56 -0.38 12.12
CA ALA A 30 -0.54 -0.61 11.09
C ALA A 30 0.34 0.63 10.81
N ARG A 31 0.24 1.69 11.63
CA ARG A 31 1.06 2.93 11.54
C ARG A 31 0.91 3.62 10.18
N GLY A 32 -0.31 3.61 9.63
CA GLY A 32 -0.63 4.06 8.28
C GLY A 32 -0.19 5.49 7.96
N ALA A 33 -0.23 6.41 8.92
CA ALA A 33 0.25 7.78 8.72
C ALA A 33 1.76 7.84 8.43
N GLN A 34 2.55 7.02 9.12
CA GLN A 34 3.99 6.94 8.87
C GLN A 34 4.30 6.23 7.54
N LEU A 35 3.55 5.18 7.21
CA LEU A 35 3.66 4.50 5.91
C LEU A 35 3.33 5.45 4.75
N ALA A 36 2.25 6.23 4.85
CA ALA A 36 1.91 7.25 3.88
C ALA A 36 3.00 8.34 3.75
N GLY A 37 3.65 8.71 4.86
CA GLY A 37 4.81 9.60 4.85
C GLY A 37 5.99 9.00 4.07
N GLY A 38 6.31 7.72 4.30
CA GLY A 38 7.36 7.01 3.57
C GLY A 38 7.08 6.90 2.07
N ILE A 39 5.83 6.62 1.68
CA ILE A 39 5.41 6.62 0.27
C ILE A 39 5.59 8.01 -0.34
N ALA A 40 5.15 9.08 0.35
CA ALA A 40 5.24 10.44 -0.15
C ALA A 40 6.68 10.90 -0.36
N TYR A 41 7.59 10.55 0.56
CA TYR A 41 9.02 10.81 0.41
C TYR A 41 9.57 10.10 -0.83
N ALA A 42 9.35 8.79 -0.98
CA ALA A 42 9.83 8.05 -2.16
C ALA A 42 9.25 8.62 -3.47
N ALA A 43 7.97 8.97 -3.45
CA ALA A 43 7.27 9.47 -4.63
C ALA A 43 7.74 10.86 -5.05
N LEU A 44 8.14 11.72 -4.10
CA LEU A 44 8.72 13.02 -4.43
C LEU A 44 9.95 12.87 -5.33
N PHE A 45 10.93 12.04 -4.94
CA PHE A 45 12.13 11.78 -5.76
C PHE A 45 11.80 11.09 -7.09
N SER A 46 10.82 10.19 -7.09
CA SER A 46 10.37 9.52 -8.31
C SER A 46 9.68 10.47 -9.29
N VAL A 47 8.88 11.42 -8.81
CA VAL A 47 8.21 12.40 -9.67
C VAL A 47 9.24 13.32 -10.32
N PHE A 48 10.22 13.82 -9.57
CA PHE A 48 11.33 14.60 -10.13
C PHE A 48 12.09 13.81 -11.21
N SER A 49 12.49 12.58 -10.89
CA SER A 49 13.19 11.71 -11.85
C SER A 49 12.34 11.45 -13.10
N ALA A 50 11.04 11.20 -12.91
CA ALA A 50 10.11 10.93 -14.01
C ALA A 50 9.90 12.16 -14.88
N LEU A 51 9.77 13.35 -14.28
CA LEU A 51 9.60 14.62 -14.99
C LEU A 51 10.84 14.94 -15.83
N THR A 52 12.04 14.82 -15.28
CA THR A 52 13.29 15.01 -16.03
C THR A 52 13.35 14.12 -17.27
N ILE A 53 12.96 12.85 -17.14
CA ILE A 53 12.99 11.90 -18.26
C ILE A 53 11.85 12.15 -19.23
N ALA A 54 10.64 12.45 -18.75
CA ALA A 54 9.51 12.80 -19.60
C ALA A 54 9.84 14.03 -20.46
N PHE A 55 10.46 15.05 -19.88
CA PHE A 55 10.95 16.22 -20.59
C PHE A 55 12.03 15.85 -21.62
N THR A 56 13.07 15.12 -21.20
CA THR A 56 14.19 14.70 -22.07
C THR A 56 13.71 13.84 -23.25
N VAL A 57 12.86 12.85 -22.98
CA VAL A 57 12.30 11.96 -24.02
C VAL A 57 11.28 12.71 -24.88
N GLY A 58 10.47 13.59 -24.29
CA GLY A 58 9.51 14.43 -24.99
C GLY A 58 10.18 15.34 -26.02
N LEU A 59 11.20 16.09 -25.62
CA LEU A 59 11.98 16.95 -26.52
C LEU A 59 12.65 16.13 -27.65
N ARG A 60 13.06 14.90 -27.34
CA ARG A 60 13.62 13.98 -28.34
C ARG A 60 12.58 13.50 -29.36
N ILE A 61 11.37 13.17 -28.91
CA ILE A 61 10.27 12.74 -29.80
C ILE A 61 9.82 13.90 -30.70
N ILE A 62 9.78 15.13 -30.16
CA ILE A 62 9.44 16.34 -30.89
C ILE A 62 10.48 16.66 -31.98
N GLY A 63 11.75 16.31 -31.77
CA GLY A 63 12.81 16.48 -32.77
C GLY A 63 13.16 17.95 -33.00
N GLU A 64 13.29 18.36 -34.26
CA GLU A 64 13.63 19.73 -34.68
C GLU A 64 12.39 20.59 -34.97
N ASN A 65 11.19 20.18 -34.55
CA ASN A 65 10.01 21.02 -34.70
C ASN A 65 10.00 22.12 -33.63
N ASP A 66 10.51 23.29 -34.00
CA ASP A 66 10.64 24.45 -33.11
C ASP A 66 9.30 24.92 -32.54
N GLU A 67 8.19 24.81 -33.29
CA GLU A 67 6.86 25.22 -32.85
C GLU A 67 6.34 24.33 -31.70
N LEU A 68 6.51 23.00 -31.82
CA LEU A 68 6.17 22.05 -30.76
C LEU A 68 7.10 22.15 -29.56
N ARG A 69 8.39 22.48 -29.79
CA ARG A 69 9.37 22.69 -28.72
C ARG A 69 9.02 23.94 -27.91
N GLN A 70 8.70 25.05 -28.58
CA GLN A 70 8.25 26.29 -27.94
C GLN A 70 6.99 26.04 -27.10
N ALA A 71 5.99 25.34 -27.65
CA ALA A 71 4.75 25.01 -26.94
C ALA A 71 4.99 24.18 -25.65
N VAL A 72 5.97 23.27 -25.65
CA VAL A 72 6.35 22.54 -24.42
C VAL A 72 7.07 23.44 -23.43
N LEU A 73 7.96 24.33 -23.89
CA LEU A 73 8.65 25.28 -23.02
C LEU A 73 7.68 26.26 -22.37
N ASP A 74 6.75 26.81 -23.14
CA ASP A 74 5.70 27.71 -22.66
C ASP A 74 4.78 27.00 -21.65
N ALA A 75 4.39 25.75 -21.91
CA ALA A 75 3.59 24.97 -20.96
C ALA A 75 4.35 24.66 -19.65
N VAL A 76 5.68 24.54 -19.70
CA VAL A 76 6.50 24.35 -18.49
C VAL A 76 6.68 25.68 -17.73
N ASP A 77 6.85 26.80 -18.42
CA ASP A 77 6.94 28.12 -17.79
C ASP A 77 5.60 28.53 -17.14
N ASP A 78 4.47 28.24 -17.79
CA ASP A 78 3.13 28.40 -17.20
C ASP A 78 2.95 27.56 -15.93
N ALA A 79 3.53 26.35 -15.90
CA ALA A 79 3.43 25.45 -14.75
C ALA A 79 4.42 25.82 -13.61
N LEU A 80 5.58 26.38 -13.95
CA LEU A 80 6.65 26.76 -13.02
C LEU A 80 7.22 28.14 -13.40
N PRO A 81 6.49 29.23 -13.09
CA PRO A 81 6.87 30.57 -13.49
C PRO A 81 8.26 30.92 -12.95
N GLY A 82 9.17 31.27 -13.85
CA GLY A 82 10.50 31.77 -13.50
C GLY A 82 11.62 30.73 -13.37
N ILE A 83 11.39 29.47 -13.82
CA ILE A 83 12.45 28.45 -13.90
C ILE A 83 13.15 28.46 -15.28
N ILE A 84 12.41 28.68 -16.36
CA ILE A 84 12.90 28.63 -17.74
C ILE A 84 12.82 30.04 -18.34
N LYS A 85 13.90 30.52 -18.98
CA LYS A 85 13.82 31.75 -19.78
C LYS A 85 13.09 31.46 -21.09
N THR A 86 11.79 31.75 -21.17
CA THR A 86 11.03 31.62 -22.43
C THR A 86 11.17 32.85 -23.34
N SER A 87 11.59 33.99 -22.79
CA SER A 87 11.79 35.25 -23.52
C SER A 87 13.25 35.53 -23.83
N GLU A 88 13.53 36.12 -25.01
CA GLU A 88 14.85 36.66 -25.41
C GLU A 88 15.30 37.86 -24.55
N ASP A 89 14.47 38.32 -23.61
CA ASP A 89 14.77 39.45 -22.74
C ASP A 89 15.88 39.09 -21.72
N PRO A 90 17.05 39.79 -21.74
CA PRO A 90 18.16 39.52 -20.84
C PRO A 90 17.80 39.60 -19.36
N ASP A 91 16.81 40.43 -19.01
CA ASP A 91 16.36 40.73 -17.64
C ASP A 91 15.20 39.84 -17.16
N ALA A 92 14.76 38.87 -17.97
CA ALA A 92 13.70 37.95 -17.57
C ALA A 92 14.13 37.01 -16.42
N PRO A 93 13.28 36.82 -15.39
CA PRO A 93 13.59 35.96 -14.25
C PRO A 93 13.55 34.49 -14.70
N GLY A 94 14.70 33.92 -15.02
CA GLY A 94 14.83 32.50 -15.36
C GLY A 94 16.26 32.02 -15.15
N ILE A 95 16.43 30.84 -14.56
CA ILE A 95 17.74 30.31 -14.13
C ILE A 95 18.39 29.47 -15.25
N LEU A 96 17.60 28.92 -16.18
CA LEU A 96 18.05 28.04 -17.26
C LEU A 96 17.67 28.61 -18.64
N SER A 97 18.64 28.73 -19.54
CA SER A 97 18.41 29.08 -20.95
C SER A 97 18.03 27.83 -21.78
N PRO A 98 17.09 27.93 -22.75
CA PRO A 98 16.66 26.83 -23.61
C PRO A 98 17.83 26.14 -24.34
N ASP A 99 18.85 26.91 -24.74
CA ASP A 99 20.05 26.40 -25.40
C ASP A 99 20.90 25.51 -24.49
N SER A 100 20.83 25.69 -23.16
CA SER A 100 21.51 24.82 -22.18
C SER A 100 20.85 23.44 -22.04
N LEU A 101 19.60 23.29 -22.51
CA LEU A 101 18.86 22.03 -22.53
C LEU A 101 19.09 21.23 -23.82
N THR A 102 19.87 21.75 -24.76
CA THR A 102 20.34 21.02 -25.94
C THR A 102 21.45 20.04 -25.55
N MET A 103 21.10 19.03 -24.76
CA MET A 103 22.01 17.92 -24.47
C MET A 103 22.36 17.21 -25.78
N THR A 104 23.65 17.24 -26.12
CA THR A 104 24.20 16.64 -27.33
C THR A 104 23.79 15.18 -27.44
N THR A 105 23.20 14.91 -28.59
CA THR A 105 22.57 13.69 -29.08
C THR A 105 23.43 12.43 -28.90
N GLY A 106 23.09 11.56 -27.94
CA GLY A 106 23.69 10.23 -27.80
C GLY A 106 23.20 9.45 -26.57
N LEU A 107 23.33 8.12 -26.58
CA LEU A 107 23.33 7.27 -25.37
C LEU A 107 24.57 7.66 -24.54
N SER A 108 24.53 8.82 -23.88
CA SER A 108 25.60 9.27 -23.01
C SER A 108 25.54 8.50 -21.69
N ILE A 109 26.68 8.40 -21.00
CA ILE A 109 26.74 7.84 -19.64
C ILE A 109 25.71 8.52 -18.73
N THR A 110 25.48 9.82 -18.91
CA THR A 110 24.45 10.60 -18.20
C THR A 110 23.04 10.08 -18.44
N SER A 111 22.68 9.72 -19.67
CA SER A 111 21.36 9.16 -19.99
C SER A 111 21.13 7.78 -19.35
N VAL A 112 22.18 6.95 -19.28
CA VAL A 112 22.14 5.66 -18.60
C VAL A 112 21.99 5.85 -17.09
N ILE A 113 22.77 6.75 -16.49
CA ILE A 113 22.66 7.09 -15.06
C ILE A 113 21.26 7.62 -14.73
N ALA A 114 20.68 8.50 -15.57
CA ALA A 114 19.34 9.02 -15.38
C ALA A 114 18.29 7.89 -15.45
N ALA A 115 18.37 7.01 -16.45
CA ALA A 115 17.45 5.88 -16.60
C ALA A 115 17.53 4.90 -15.41
N VAL A 116 18.75 4.57 -14.95
CA VAL A 116 18.95 3.73 -13.75
C VAL A 116 18.39 4.41 -12.50
N THR A 117 18.67 5.71 -12.31
CA THR A 117 18.17 6.48 -11.17
C THR A 117 16.63 6.51 -11.15
N LEU A 118 16.00 6.71 -12.30
CA LEU A 118 14.54 6.63 -12.41
C LEU A 118 14.03 5.23 -12.05
N LEU A 119 14.64 4.19 -12.61
CA LEU A 119 14.21 2.82 -12.33
C LEU A 119 14.30 2.51 -10.84
N LEU A 120 15.39 2.90 -10.18
CA LEU A 120 15.57 2.73 -8.75
C LEU A 120 14.54 3.53 -7.94
N SER A 121 14.27 4.78 -8.32
CA SER A 121 13.23 5.62 -7.69
C SER A 121 11.84 5.03 -7.86
N ALA A 122 11.48 4.58 -9.07
CA ALA A 122 10.20 3.94 -9.36
C ALA A 122 10.02 2.65 -8.55
N LEU A 123 11.06 1.81 -8.48
CA LEU A 123 11.06 0.59 -7.67
C LEU A 123 10.96 0.91 -6.16
N ALA A 124 11.56 2.00 -5.69
CA ALA A 124 11.45 2.43 -4.30
C ALA A 124 10.02 2.84 -3.94
N VAL A 125 9.35 3.62 -4.80
CA VAL A 125 7.95 4.01 -4.62
C VAL A 125 7.04 2.80 -4.60
N MET A 126 7.18 1.93 -5.59
CA MET A 126 6.33 0.75 -5.71
C MET A 126 6.57 -0.24 -4.57
N GLY A 127 7.81 -0.42 -4.14
CA GLY A 127 8.15 -1.21 -2.96
C GLY A 127 7.55 -0.64 -1.67
N ALA A 128 7.63 0.68 -1.47
CA ALA A 128 7.02 1.36 -0.33
C ALA A 128 5.49 1.23 -0.34
N LEU A 129 4.86 1.43 -1.51
CA LEU A 129 3.42 1.31 -1.70
C LEU A 129 2.95 -0.13 -1.48
N SER A 130 3.60 -1.09 -2.13
CA SER A 130 3.22 -2.50 -2.07
C SER A 130 3.42 -3.09 -0.66
N GLY A 131 4.51 -2.72 0.00
CA GLY A 131 4.76 -3.04 1.41
C GLY A 131 3.72 -2.43 2.35
N SER A 132 3.35 -1.16 2.13
CA SER A 132 2.36 -0.47 2.97
C SER A 132 0.94 -1.02 2.78
N ILE A 133 0.54 -1.36 1.55
CA ILE A 133 -0.73 -2.04 1.29
C ILE A 133 -0.74 -3.39 2.00
N ARG A 134 0.33 -4.19 1.88
CA ARG A 134 0.45 -5.47 2.59
C ARG A 134 0.34 -5.32 4.10
N ALA A 135 0.98 -4.30 4.67
CA ALA A 135 0.87 -3.98 6.09
C ALA A 135 -0.59 -3.70 6.49
N MET A 136 -1.36 -2.96 5.69
CA MET A 136 -2.80 -2.75 5.94
C MET A 136 -3.59 -4.06 5.90
N PHE A 137 -3.22 -5.03 5.07
CA PHE A 137 -3.83 -6.36 5.06
C PHE A 137 -3.24 -7.32 6.12
N GLY A 138 -2.27 -6.88 6.93
CA GLY A 138 -1.61 -7.74 7.93
C GLY A 138 -0.80 -8.88 7.29
N LEU A 139 -0.43 -8.71 6.02
CA LEU A 139 0.36 -9.68 5.29
C LEU A 139 1.83 -9.43 5.59
N VAL A 140 2.43 -10.32 6.37
CA VAL A 140 3.89 -10.36 6.50
C VAL A 140 4.45 -10.78 5.15
N ALA A 141 5.36 -9.97 4.58
CA ALA A 141 5.91 -10.22 3.26
C ALA A 141 6.41 -11.68 3.17
N PRO A 142 5.89 -12.50 2.24
CA PRO A 142 6.42 -13.84 2.05
C PRO A 142 7.90 -13.74 1.66
N ALA A 143 8.72 -14.67 2.13
CA ALA A 143 10.03 -14.94 1.55
C ALA A 143 9.83 -15.51 0.13
N GLY A 144 9.45 -14.65 -0.81
CA GLY A 144 9.27 -15.00 -2.21
C GLY A 144 10.52 -14.62 -3.03
N ASN A 145 10.57 -15.09 -4.27
CA ASN A 145 11.64 -14.72 -5.21
C ASN A 145 11.70 -13.20 -5.37
N LEU A 146 12.82 -12.60 -4.95
CA LEU A 146 13.07 -11.15 -5.02
C LEU A 146 12.85 -10.59 -6.43
N VAL A 147 13.21 -11.37 -7.46
CA VAL A 147 13.04 -10.96 -8.87
C VAL A 147 11.56 -10.80 -9.22
N LEU A 148 10.71 -11.74 -8.81
CA LEU A 148 9.28 -11.69 -9.09
C LEU A 148 8.59 -10.53 -8.36
N ALA A 149 9.05 -10.22 -7.14
CA ALA A 149 8.58 -9.05 -6.40
C ALA A 149 8.90 -7.75 -7.16
N ARG A 150 10.14 -7.60 -7.65
CA ARG A 150 10.58 -6.43 -8.42
C ARG A 150 9.86 -6.30 -9.76
N LEU A 151 9.63 -7.41 -10.46
CA LEU A 151 8.90 -7.40 -11.73
C LEU A 151 7.45 -6.92 -11.54
N ARG A 152 6.82 -7.35 -10.45
CA ARG A 152 5.45 -6.92 -10.10
C ARG A 152 5.38 -5.45 -9.70
N ASP A 153 6.38 -4.96 -8.97
CA ASP A 153 6.51 -3.54 -8.66
C ASP A 153 6.68 -2.71 -9.95
N LEU A 154 7.49 -3.17 -10.90
CA LEU A 154 7.66 -2.52 -12.21
C LEU A 154 6.36 -2.51 -13.03
N LEU A 155 5.63 -3.64 -13.06
CA LEU A 155 4.34 -3.71 -13.73
C LEU A 155 3.33 -2.76 -13.08
N GLY A 156 3.32 -2.67 -11.75
CA GLY A 156 2.50 -1.71 -11.02
C GLY A 156 2.85 -0.26 -11.36
N PHE A 157 4.14 0.06 -11.50
CA PHE A 157 4.60 1.39 -11.95
C PHE A 157 4.06 1.73 -13.34
N VAL A 158 4.17 0.80 -14.30
CA VAL A 158 3.67 1.00 -15.67
C VAL A 158 2.16 1.20 -15.68
N VAL A 159 1.41 0.40 -14.92
CA VAL A 159 -0.05 0.55 -14.79
C VAL A 159 -0.43 1.91 -14.21
N LEU A 160 0.26 2.36 -13.15
CA LEU A 160 0.02 3.69 -12.57
C LEU A 160 0.37 4.80 -13.56
N GLY A 161 1.53 4.73 -14.21
CA GLY A 161 1.95 5.73 -15.21
C GLY A 161 0.98 5.82 -16.38
N LEU A 162 0.54 4.68 -16.92
CA LEU A 162 -0.45 4.64 -18.00
C LEU A 162 -1.80 5.20 -17.54
N SER A 163 -2.22 4.90 -16.31
CA SER A 163 -3.48 5.40 -15.77
C SER A 163 -3.46 6.92 -15.59
N VAL A 164 -2.35 7.47 -15.12
CA VAL A 164 -2.14 8.93 -15.04
C VAL A 164 -2.18 9.54 -16.45
N PHE A 165 -1.48 8.94 -17.42
CA PHE A 165 -1.48 9.40 -18.81
C PHE A 165 -2.89 9.40 -19.42
N VAL A 166 -3.62 8.29 -19.31
CA VAL A 166 -5.01 8.17 -19.79
C VAL A 166 -5.90 9.20 -19.11
N THR A 167 -5.75 9.40 -17.80
CA THR A 167 -6.60 10.37 -17.10
C THR A 167 -6.27 11.81 -17.48
N ALA A 168 -4.99 12.14 -17.72
CA ALA A 168 -4.57 13.44 -18.23
C ALA A 168 -5.11 13.67 -19.65
N ALA A 169 -4.99 12.67 -20.54
CA ALA A 169 -5.52 12.74 -21.90
C ALA A 169 -7.04 12.92 -21.91
N LEU A 170 -7.78 12.21 -21.05
CA LEU A 170 -9.22 12.40 -20.85
C LEU A 170 -9.55 13.78 -20.31
N GLY A 171 -8.73 14.33 -19.41
CA GLY A 171 -8.85 15.70 -18.90
C GLY A 171 -8.71 16.74 -20.02
N ILE A 172 -7.67 16.61 -20.86
CA ILE A 172 -7.44 17.49 -22.00
C ILE A 172 -8.55 17.34 -23.03
N ALA A 173 -8.92 16.10 -23.38
CA ALA A 173 -10.00 15.83 -24.31
C ALA A 173 -11.34 16.39 -23.82
N SER A 174 -11.67 16.27 -22.53
CA SER A 174 -12.90 16.85 -21.98
C SER A 174 -12.88 18.39 -21.92
N GLY A 175 -11.70 19.00 -21.75
CA GLY A 175 -11.53 20.46 -21.86
C GLY A 175 -11.60 20.98 -23.29
N ALA A 176 -10.93 20.32 -24.24
CA ALA A 176 -10.83 20.73 -25.63
C ALA A 176 -12.06 20.35 -26.48
N ALA A 177 -12.64 19.17 -26.23
CA ALA A 177 -13.83 18.70 -26.95
C ALA A 177 -15.13 19.35 -26.46
N GLY A 178 -15.08 20.12 -25.37
CA GLY A 178 -16.23 20.84 -24.82
C GLY A 178 -16.88 21.80 -25.80
N SER A 179 -16.13 22.33 -26.79
CA SER A 179 -16.66 23.20 -27.85
C SER A 179 -17.00 22.46 -29.16
N TRP A 180 -16.27 21.40 -29.48
CA TRP A 180 -16.43 20.63 -30.73
C TRP A 180 -17.54 19.57 -30.65
N VAL A 181 -17.73 18.93 -29.49
CA VAL A 181 -18.79 17.92 -29.30
C VAL A 181 -20.15 18.59 -29.10
N THR A 182 -20.20 19.76 -28.46
CA THR A 182 -21.43 20.55 -28.34
C THR A 182 -21.93 21.08 -29.67
N SER A 183 -21.05 21.37 -30.63
CA SER A 183 -21.44 21.81 -31.97
C SER A 183 -21.89 20.65 -32.87
N LEU A 184 -21.33 19.45 -32.69
CA LEU A 184 -21.69 18.26 -33.48
C LEU A 184 -23.03 17.62 -33.08
N LEU A 185 -23.44 17.74 -31.81
CA LEU A 185 -24.64 17.08 -31.26
C LEU A 185 -25.91 17.96 -31.26
N GLY A 186 -25.81 19.24 -31.64
CA GLY A 186 -26.98 20.14 -31.77
C GLY A 186 -27.78 20.36 -30.48
N LEU A 187 -27.22 20.01 -29.32
CA LEU A 187 -27.84 20.20 -28.01
C LEU A 187 -27.66 21.65 -27.55
N GLU A 188 -28.64 22.21 -26.84
CA GLU A 188 -28.46 23.48 -26.12
C GLU A 188 -27.13 23.43 -25.34
N SER A 189 -26.35 24.50 -25.45
CA SER A 189 -24.93 24.56 -25.07
C SER A 189 -24.64 24.13 -23.62
N SER A 190 -25.64 24.21 -22.73
CA SER A 190 -25.55 23.83 -21.33
C SER A 190 -25.68 22.32 -21.07
N VAL A 191 -26.62 21.63 -21.73
CA VAL A 191 -26.88 20.19 -21.51
C VAL A 191 -25.82 19.33 -22.18
N GLY A 192 -25.40 19.68 -23.40
CA GLY A 192 -24.33 18.98 -24.11
C GLY A 192 -22.99 19.05 -23.36
N ALA A 193 -22.62 20.24 -22.88
CA ALA A 193 -21.41 20.44 -22.08
C ALA A 193 -21.45 19.65 -20.76
N PHE A 194 -22.61 19.61 -20.09
CA PHE A 194 -22.80 18.82 -18.88
C PHE A 194 -22.61 17.32 -19.14
N LEU A 195 -23.21 16.77 -20.21
CA LEU A 195 -23.10 15.35 -20.55
C LEU A 195 -21.66 14.95 -20.89
N VAL A 196 -20.93 15.77 -21.65
CA VAL A 196 -19.50 15.52 -21.97
C VAL A 196 -18.66 15.51 -20.71
N ARG A 197 -18.88 16.47 -19.80
CA ARG A 197 -18.17 16.55 -18.52
C ARG A 197 -18.50 15.38 -17.61
N ALA A 198 -19.77 14.97 -17.55
CA ALA A 198 -20.22 13.82 -16.79
C ALA A 198 -19.61 12.51 -17.33
N LEU A 199 -19.56 12.35 -18.65
CA LEU A 199 -18.93 11.19 -19.30
C LEU A 199 -17.43 11.16 -19.01
N GLY A 200 -16.73 12.29 -19.13
CA GLY A 200 -15.31 12.41 -18.78
C GLY A 200 -15.03 12.02 -17.33
N LEU A 201 -15.87 12.48 -16.40
CA LEU A 201 -15.77 12.14 -14.99
C LEU A 201 -16.03 10.65 -14.73
N LEU A 202 -17.00 10.06 -15.43
CA LEU A 202 -17.34 8.64 -15.31
C LEU A 202 -16.24 7.74 -15.87
N CYS A 203 -15.62 8.14 -16.99
CA CYS A 203 -14.43 7.47 -17.53
C CYS A 203 -13.24 7.56 -16.57
N ALA A 204 -12.96 8.75 -16.01
CA ALA A 204 -11.90 8.93 -15.02
C ALA A 204 -12.16 8.08 -13.76
N PHE A 205 -13.40 8.02 -13.29
CA PHE A 205 -13.80 7.15 -12.19
C PHE A 205 -13.56 5.67 -12.52
N GLY A 206 -13.89 5.24 -13.74
CA GLY A 206 -13.62 3.87 -14.21
C GLY A 206 -12.13 3.52 -14.23
N VAL A 207 -11.28 4.44 -14.68
CA VAL A 207 -9.82 4.28 -14.65
C VAL A 207 -9.33 4.18 -13.21
N ASP A 208 -9.73 5.11 -12.34
CA ASP A 208 -9.33 5.10 -10.93
C ASP A 208 -9.79 3.82 -10.21
N LEU A 209 -11.00 3.34 -10.52
CA LEU A 209 -11.53 2.08 -10.00
C LEU A 209 -10.61 0.91 -10.35
N LEU A 210 -10.20 0.81 -11.62
CA LEU A 210 -9.28 -0.24 -12.08
C LEU A 210 -7.88 -0.10 -11.45
N VAL A 211 -7.41 1.14 -11.26
CA VAL A 211 -6.16 1.41 -10.56
C VAL A 211 -6.21 0.88 -9.14
N PHE A 212 -7.24 1.19 -8.36
CA PHE A 212 -7.35 0.66 -6.98
C PHE A 212 -7.46 -0.86 -6.94
N VAL A 213 -8.18 -1.47 -7.88
CA VAL A 213 -8.21 -2.93 -8.03
C VAL A 213 -6.81 -3.48 -8.28
N ALA A 214 -6.07 -2.90 -9.23
CA ALA A 214 -4.71 -3.31 -9.56
C ALA A 214 -3.73 -3.11 -8.39
N LEU A 215 -3.82 -1.99 -7.68
CA LEU A 215 -3.02 -1.69 -6.51
C LEU A 215 -3.23 -2.73 -5.40
N ILE A 216 -4.47 -3.13 -5.13
CA ILE A 216 -4.76 -4.11 -4.08
C ILE A 216 -4.37 -5.53 -4.51
N ARG A 217 -4.83 -5.98 -5.69
CA ARG A 217 -4.65 -7.36 -6.17
C ARG A 217 -3.24 -7.64 -6.68
N VAL A 218 -2.71 -6.78 -7.52
CA VAL A 218 -1.44 -7.01 -8.22
C VAL A 218 -0.30 -6.52 -7.35
N VAL A 219 -0.28 -5.22 -7.04
CA VAL A 219 0.84 -4.58 -6.32
C VAL A 219 0.92 -5.06 -4.87
N GLY A 220 -0.19 -4.95 -4.14
CA GLY A 220 -0.31 -5.46 -2.77
C GLY A 220 -0.23 -6.99 -2.70
N GLY A 221 -0.70 -7.69 -3.73
CA GLY A 221 -0.81 -9.15 -3.71
C GLY A 221 -1.92 -9.65 -2.78
N ALA A 222 -2.77 -8.76 -2.29
CA ALA A 222 -3.88 -9.12 -1.42
C ALA A 222 -5.00 -9.75 -2.24
N ARG A 223 -5.65 -10.77 -1.67
CA ARG A 223 -6.74 -11.50 -2.33
C ARG A 223 -8.06 -11.35 -1.55
N PRO A 224 -8.59 -10.12 -1.39
CA PRO A 224 -9.85 -9.91 -0.68
C PRO A 224 -11.04 -10.52 -1.44
N PRO A 225 -12.16 -10.81 -0.75
CA PRO A 225 -13.42 -11.17 -1.39
C PRO A 225 -13.83 -10.15 -2.46
N ARG A 226 -14.43 -10.63 -3.56
CA ARG A 226 -14.77 -9.77 -4.72
C ARG A 226 -15.61 -8.54 -4.32
N ARG A 227 -16.59 -8.73 -3.43
CA ARG A 227 -17.47 -7.64 -2.97
C ARG A 227 -16.68 -6.54 -2.26
N ASP A 228 -15.80 -6.92 -1.34
CA ASP A 228 -14.98 -5.95 -0.60
C ASP A 228 -13.98 -5.22 -1.49
N LEU A 229 -13.41 -5.92 -2.47
CA LEU A 229 -12.51 -5.33 -3.46
C LEU A 229 -13.19 -4.22 -4.27
N TRP A 230 -14.36 -4.50 -4.84
CA TRP A 230 -15.07 -3.53 -5.69
C TRP A 230 -15.65 -2.36 -4.88
N ILE A 231 -16.17 -2.60 -3.68
CA ILE A 231 -16.65 -1.53 -2.80
C ILE A 231 -15.48 -0.64 -2.36
N GLY A 232 -14.38 -1.24 -1.91
CA GLY A 232 -13.18 -0.52 -1.51
C GLY A 232 -12.59 0.29 -2.66
N ALA A 233 -12.43 -0.33 -3.84
CA ALA A 233 -11.95 0.35 -5.03
C ALA A 233 -12.88 1.49 -5.47
N GLY A 234 -14.20 1.33 -5.34
CA GLY A 234 -15.17 2.38 -5.63
C GLY A 234 -15.05 3.59 -4.69
N ILE A 235 -14.84 3.35 -3.39
CA ILE A 235 -14.54 4.40 -2.41
C ILE A 235 -13.22 5.08 -2.76
N GLY A 236 -12.20 4.31 -3.15
CA GLY A 236 -10.91 4.85 -3.59
C GLY A 236 -11.05 5.73 -4.83
N ALA A 237 -11.77 5.27 -5.85
CA ALA A 237 -12.00 6.02 -7.07
C ALA A 237 -12.77 7.32 -6.81
N LEU A 238 -13.80 7.27 -5.97
CA LEU A 238 -14.54 8.46 -5.57
C LEU A 238 -13.66 9.44 -4.78
N GLY A 239 -12.88 8.93 -3.82
CA GLY A 239 -11.93 9.73 -3.05
C GLY A 239 -10.85 10.36 -3.93
N ALA A 240 -10.32 9.61 -4.91
CA ALA A 240 -9.34 10.12 -5.86
C ALA A 240 -9.94 11.23 -6.73
N GLY A 241 -11.18 11.09 -7.18
CA GLY A 241 -11.91 12.14 -7.88
C GLY A 241 -12.10 13.41 -7.03
N VAL A 242 -12.47 13.26 -5.75
CA VAL A 242 -12.59 14.39 -4.82
C VAL A 242 -11.24 15.08 -4.60
N ILE A 243 -10.18 14.31 -4.35
CA ILE A 243 -8.83 14.85 -4.22
C ILE A 243 -8.46 15.61 -5.49
N ARG A 244 -8.65 15.01 -6.67
CA ARG A 244 -8.39 15.61 -7.99
C ARG A 244 -9.06 16.98 -8.13
N LEU A 245 -10.33 17.07 -7.77
CA LEU A 245 -11.09 18.32 -7.82
C LEU A 245 -10.53 19.37 -6.85
N LEU A 246 -10.22 18.99 -5.61
CA LEU A 246 -9.59 19.88 -4.62
C LEU A 246 -8.22 20.39 -5.10
N GLY A 247 -7.44 19.55 -5.79
CA GLY A 247 -6.15 19.95 -6.34
C GLY A 247 -6.23 21.06 -7.36
N THR A 248 -7.20 20.97 -8.27
CA THR A 248 -7.41 22.02 -9.26
C THR A 248 -7.72 23.37 -8.62
N SER A 249 -8.40 23.38 -7.46
CA SER A 249 -8.68 24.62 -6.72
C SER A 249 -7.47 25.17 -5.95
N LEU A 250 -6.57 24.31 -5.46
CA LEU A 250 -5.38 24.73 -4.71
C LEU A 250 -4.33 25.40 -5.61
N VAL A 251 -4.17 24.92 -6.85
CA VAL A 251 -3.23 25.50 -7.82
C VAL A 251 -3.65 26.92 -8.22
N GLY A 252 -4.95 27.21 -8.29
CA GLY A 252 -5.46 28.55 -8.61
C GLY A 252 -5.33 29.59 -7.48
N GLY A 253 -4.95 29.18 -6.26
CA GLY A 253 -4.86 30.05 -5.08
C GLY A 253 -3.45 30.41 -4.63
N ALA A 254 -2.41 29.88 -5.28
CA ALA A 254 -1.02 30.16 -4.91
C ALA A 254 -0.65 31.60 -5.30
N GLY A 255 -0.46 32.45 -4.28
CA GLY A 255 -0.18 33.87 -4.44
C GLY A 255 1.13 34.18 -5.19
N ALA A 256 1.12 35.30 -5.92
CA ALA A 256 2.12 35.80 -6.85
C ALA A 256 3.47 36.23 -6.24
N ASN A 257 4.09 35.42 -5.39
CA ASN A 257 5.47 35.65 -4.92
C ASN A 257 6.45 34.63 -5.53
N PRO A 258 7.21 35.01 -6.59
CA PRO A 258 8.10 34.11 -7.33
C PRO A 258 9.16 33.43 -6.45
N LEU A 259 9.62 34.09 -5.37
CA LEU A 259 10.61 33.54 -4.44
C LEU A 259 10.08 32.36 -3.62
N LEU A 260 8.76 32.27 -3.42
CA LEU A 260 8.11 31.18 -2.72
C LEU A 260 7.53 30.12 -3.67
N GLY A 261 7.42 30.41 -4.97
CA GLY A 261 6.75 29.55 -5.96
C GLY A 261 7.31 28.12 -6.00
N ALA A 262 8.63 27.97 -6.11
CA ALA A 262 9.27 26.65 -6.16
C ALA A 262 9.09 25.86 -4.85
N ALA A 263 9.22 26.50 -3.70
CA ALA A 263 9.02 25.86 -2.40
C ALA A 263 7.55 25.44 -2.19
N VAL A 264 6.60 26.32 -2.56
CA VAL A 264 5.16 26.05 -2.50
C VAL A 264 4.80 24.90 -3.43
N ALA A 265 5.36 24.82 -4.64
CA ALA A 265 5.14 23.71 -5.56
C ALA A 265 5.57 22.37 -4.96
N VAL A 266 6.76 22.30 -4.36
CA VAL A 266 7.26 21.09 -3.68
C VAL A 266 6.38 20.70 -2.50
N VAL A 267 6.01 21.66 -1.65
CA VAL A 267 5.12 21.41 -0.49
C VAL A 267 3.74 20.94 -0.93
N THR A 268 3.18 21.56 -1.98
CA THR A 268 1.87 21.20 -2.55
C THR A 268 1.91 19.80 -3.13
N LEU A 269 2.96 19.46 -3.90
CA LEU A 269 3.17 18.12 -4.44
C LEU A 269 3.31 17.08 -3.31
N LEU A 270 4.09 17.39 -2.27
CA LEU A 270 4.27 16.49 -1.13
C LEU A 270 2.94 16.25 -0.39
N LEU A 271 2.18 17.32 -0.15
CA LEU A 271 0.86 17.24 0.47
C LEU A 271 -0.10 16.41 -0.39
N TRP A 272 -0.11 16.65 -1.70
CA TRP A 272 -0.93 15.94 -2.66
C TRP A 272 -0.67 14.45 -2.66
N VAL A 273 0.60 14.08 -2.83
CA VAL A 273 1.02 12.68 -2.84
C VAL A 273 0.75 12.02 -1.48
N ASN A 274 0.99 12.73 -0.39
CA ASN A 274 0.67 12.22 0.95
C ASN A 274 -0.82 11.96 1.12
N LEU A 275 -1.69 12.84 0.62
CA LEU A 275 -3.13 12.68 0.68
C LEU A 275 -3.60 11.45 -0.12
N VAL A 276 -3.09 11.26 -1.33
CA VAL A 276 -3.37 10.08 -2.18
C VAL A 276 -2.86 8.79 -1.52
N ALA A 277 -1.67 8.83 -0.92
CA ALA A 277 -1.11 7.69 -0.19
C ALA A 277 -1.99 7.31 1.01
N ARG A 278 -2.41 8.31 1.82
CA ARG A 278 -3.34 8.09 2.95
C ARG A 278 -4.65 7.50 2.47
N LEU A 279 -5.26 8.06 1.44
CA LEU A 279 -6.50 7.53 0.84
C LEU A 279 -6.30 6.07 0.44
N THR A 280 -5.20 5.75 -0.22
CA THR A 280 -4.90 4.37 -0.65
C THR A 280 -4.80 3.40 0.52
N LEU A 281 -4.14 3.81 1.61
CA LEU A 281 -4.04 2.98 2.81
C LEU A 281 -5.36 2.87 3.58
N TYR A 282 -6.19 3.92 3.62
CA TYR A 282 -7.55 3.84 4.16
C TYR A 282 -8.43 2.89 3.35
N VAL A 283 -8.36 2.96 2.02
CA VAL A 283 -9.06 2.05 1.11
C VAL A 283 -8.59 0.61 1.32
N ALA A 284 -7.29 0.38 1.48
CA ALA A 284 -6.74 -0.93 1.80
C ALA A 284 -7.26 -1.45 3.16
N ALA A 285 -7.25 -0.61 4.20
CA ALA A 285 -7.78 -0.97 5.53
C ALA A 285 -9.30 -1.23 5.50
N TRP A 286 -10.06 -0.49 4.71
CA TRP A 286 -11.50 -0.70 4.51
C TRP A 286 -11.77 -2.03 3.79
N THR A 287 -11.00 -2.30 2.74
CA THR A 287 -11.08 -3.52 1.93
C THR A 287 -10.68 -4.75 2.74
N ALA A 288 -9.74 -4.61 3.67
CA ALA A 288 -9.37 -5.67 4.61
C ALA A 288 -10.51 -6.07 5.55
N ASN A 289 -11.50 -5.19 5.76
CA ASN A 289 -12.67 -5.40 6.63
C ASN A 289 -12.32 -6.13 7.94
N PRO A 290 -11.44 -5.57 8.77
CA PRO A 290 -10.96 -6.25 9.96
C PRO A 290 -12.09 -6.53 10.96
N PRO A 291 -11.95 -7.57 11.81
CA PRO A 291 -12.86 -7.78 12.93
C PRO A 291 -12.83 -6.57 13.87
N SER A 292 -13.86 -6.44 14.72
CA SER A 292 -13.85 -5.37 15.73
C SER A 292 -12.58 -5.51 16.54
N PRO A 293 -11.82 -4.42 16.79
CA PRO A 293 -10.92 -4.41 17.93
C PRO A 293 -11.80 -4.83 19.11
N THR A 294 -11.53 -5.97 19.72
CA THR A 294 -12.21 -6.37 20.94
C THR A 294 -12.02 -5.22 21.91
N ALA A 295 -13.14 -4.66 22.40
CA ALA A 295 -13.12 -3.60 23.40
C ALA A 295 -12.54 -4.09 24.74
N ASP A 296 -12.42 -5.41 24.88
CA ASP A 296 -11.54 -6.05 25.84
C ASP A 296 -10.10 -5.78 25.39
N SER A 297 -9.61 -4.61 25.79
CA SER A 297 -8.19 -4.33 25.89
C SER A 297 -7.51 -5.60 26.35
N ALA A 298 -6.63 -6.15 25.51
CA ALA A 298 -5.68 -7.18 25.93
C ALA A 298 -5.17 -6.77 27.30
N ASP A 299 -5.44 -7.60 28.31
CA ASP A 299 -5.11 -7.30 29.71
C ASP A 299 -3.68 -6.72 29.74
N PRO A 300 -3.45 -5.49 30.25
CA PRO A 300 -2.11 -4.92 30.29
C PRO A 300 -1.08 -5.85 30.94
N ALA A 301 -1.53 -6.76 31.81
CA ALA A 301 -0.72 -7.84 32.36
C ALA A 301 -0.31 -8.89 31.32
N ALA A 302 -1.21 -9.27 30.39
CA ALA A 302 -0.94 -10.21 29.30
C ALA A 302 0.03 -9.65 28.25
N LEU A 303 0.11 -8.33 28.12
CA LEU A 303 1.10 -7.66 27.25
C LEU A 303 2.45 -7.42 27.95
N HIS A 304 2.60 -7.85 29.20
CA HIS A 304 3.83 -7.72 30.00
C HIS A 304 4.39 -6.28 30.09
N VAL A 305 3.54 -5.24 29.91
CA VAL A 305 3.97 -3.83 29.75
C VAL A 305 4.82 -3.33 30.92
N ASN A 306 4.46 -3.75 32.13
CA ASN A 306 5.09 -3.32 33.39
C ASN A 306 6.23 -4.26 33.85
N GLN A 307 6.66 -5.22 33.02
CA GLN A 307 7.75 -6.14 33.36
C GLN A 307 9.08 -5.69 32.74
N THR A 308 10.20 -6.18 33.29
CA THR A 308 11.53 -5.96 32.71
C THR A 308 12.21 -7.29 32.42
N PRO A 309 12.52 -7.62 31.15
CA PRO A 309 12.09 -6.92 29.92
C PRO A 309 10.57 -7.05 29.68
N ASN A 310 10.01 -6.11 28.89
CA ASN A 310 8.62 -6.10 28.40
C ASN A 310 8.53 -6.43 26.89
N PHE A 311 9.58 -7.05 26.36
CA PHE A 311 9.68 -7.48 24.96
C PHE A 311 10.40 -8.83 24.91
N VAL A 312 10.21 -9.54 23.80
CA VAL A 312 10.80 -10.87 23.59
C VAL A 312 12.29 -10.75 23.28
N THR A 313 13.12 -11.49 24.02
CA THR A 313 14.57 -11.44 23.86
C THR A 313 15.25 -12.74 24.29
N LEU A 314 16.27 -13.16 23.52
CA LEU A 314 17.12 -14.29 23.88
C LEU A 314 17.91 -14.05 25.18
N SER A 315 18.15 -12.79 25.56
CA SER A 315 18.84 -12.44 26.80
C SER A 315 18.05 -12.79 28.06
N ALA A 316 16.73 -13.01 27.93
CA ALA A 316 15.85 -13.43 29.00
C ALA A 316 14.96 -14.58 28.50
N PRO A 317 15.42 -15.85 28.61
CA PRO A 317 14.75 -17.01 28.02
C PRO A 317 13.27 -17.15 28.40
N ARG A 318 12.88 -16.70 29.61
CA ARG A 318 11.49 -16.65 30.08
C ARG A 318 10.52 -15.87 29.18
N THR A 319 11.04 -14.99 28.31
CA THR A 319 10.23 -14.20 27.37
C THR A 319 9.91 -14.96 26.08
N LEU A 320 10.64 -16.05 25.80
CA LEU A 320 10.40 -16.92 24.65
C LEU A 320 9.20 -17.85 24.87
N ASP A 321 8.74 -17.95 26.12
CA ASP A 321 7.54 -18.71 26.49
C ASP A 321 6.25 -17.92 26.25
N TRP A 322 6.34 -16.64 25.92
CA TRP A 322 5.19 -15.78 25.63
C TRP A 322 4.62 -16.05 24.24
N ASP A 323 3.38 -15.60 23.99
CA ASP A 323 2.87 -15.55 22.63
C ASP A 323 3.44 -14.34 21.92
N PHE A 324 4.17 -14.59 20.84
CA PHE A 324 4.66 -13.51 20.00
C PHE A 324 4.74 -13.95 18.55
N ASP A 325 4.70 -12.97 17.66
CA ASP A 325 5.05 -13.20 16.26
C ASP A 325 6.57 -13.40 16.15
N PRO A 326 7.06 -14.57 15.73
CA PRO A 326 8.49 -14.88 15.67
C PRO A 326 9.29 -13.97 14.73
N ARG A 327 8.65 -13.31 13.77
CA ARG A 327 9.32 -12.40 12.83
C ARG A 327 9.42 -10.98 13.38
N THR A 328 8.39 -10.51 14.07
CA THR A 328 8.31 -9.12 14.53
C THR A 328 8.61 -8.95 16.01
N GLY A 329 8.56 -10.03 16.79
CA GLY A 329 8.70 -10.01 18.25
C GLY A 329 7.50 -9.38 18.97
N VAL A 330 6.40 -9.10 18.26
CA VAL A 330 5.21 -8.47 18.83
C VAL A 330 4.50 -9.50 19.71
N VAL A 331 4.33 -9.16 20.99
CA VAL A 331 3.59 -9.98 21.96
C VAL A 331 2.10 -9.95 21.61
N LEU A 332 1.49 -11.12 21.51
CA LEU A 332 0.08 -11.31 21.18
C LEU A 332 -0.75 -11.41 22.47
N PRO A 333 -1.98 -10.87 22.50
CA PRO A 333 -2.90 -11.08 23.61
C PRO A 333 -3.17 -12.58 23.80
N ALA A 334 -3.09 -13.05 25.05
CA ALA A 334 -3.12 -14.47 25.42
C ALA A 334 -4.32 -15.27 24.86
N GLU A 335 -5.43 -14.63 24.45
CA GLU A 335 -6.58 -15.32 23.87
C GLU A 335 -6.29 -15.94 22.49
N ALA A 336 -5.41 -15.33 21.69
CA ALA A 336 -5.22 -15.74 20.29
C ALA A 336 -4.58 -17.13 20.10
N GLY A 337 -3.92 -17.68 21.12
CA GLY A 337 -3.30 -19.01 21.09
C GLY A 337 -3.66 -19.91 22.28
N ARG A 338 -4.57 -19.48 23.15
CA ARG A 338 -4.99 -20.27 24.32
C ARG A 338 -5.90 -21.43 23.92
N GLU A 339 -6.90 -21.17 23.08
CA GLU A 339 -7.80 -22.23 22.61
C GLU A 339 -7.05 -23.32 21.85
N GLU A 340 -6.12 -22.93 20.96
CA GLU A 340 -5.30 -23.87 20.19
C GLU A 340 -4.31 -24.64 21.06
N ARG A 341 -3.75 -24.04 22.11
CA ARG A 341 -2.92 -24.78 23.07
C ARG A 341 -3.72 -25.66 24.02
N GLU A 342 -4.92 -25.24 24.42
CA GLU A 342 -5.82 -26.04 25.23
C GLU A 342 -6.32 -27.25 24.45
N THR A 343 -6.64 -27.11 23.16
CA THR A 343 -6.99 -28.25 22.30
C THR A 343 -5.80 -29.19 22.10
N LEU A 344 -4.61 -28.67 21.77
CA LEU A 344 -3.40 -29.48 21.64
C LEU A 344 -2.99 -30.18 22.95
N ALA A 345 -3.19 -29.53 24.09
CA ALA A 345 -2.93 -30.12 25.42
C ALA A 345 -3.91 -31.24 25.76
N ARG A 346 -5.21 -31.06 25.44
CA ARG A 346 -6.24 -32.10 25.59
C ARG A 346 -5.93 -33.30 24.70
N GLU A 347 -5.60 -33.08 23.42
CA GLU A 347 -5.20 -34.16 22.51
C GLU A 347 -3.96 -34.92 23.00
N ARG A 348 -2.97 -34.22 23.57
CA ARG A 348 -1.77 -34.85 24.16
C ARG A 348 -2.12 -35.70 25.38
N GLN A 349 -3.01 -35.22 26.26
CA GLN A 349 -3.44 -35.96 27.45
C GLN A 349 -4.27 -37.19 27.08
N GLU A 350 -5.21 -37.06 26.14
CA GLU A 350 -6.01 -38.19 25.65
C GLU A 350 -5.12 -39.27 25.01
N ARG A 351 -4.13 -38.87 24.21
CA ARG A 351 -3.16 -39.81 23.62
C ARG A 351 -2.27 -40.45 24.67
N ALA A 352 -1.81 -39.71 25.67
CA ALA A 352 -1.03 -40.27 26.77
C ALA A 352 -1.84 -41.31 27.56
N ALA A 353 -3.10 -41.00 27.90
CA ALA A 353 -4.00 -41.91 28.58
C ALA A 353 -4.31 -43.17 27.75
N GLN A 354 -4.51 -43.03 26.43
CA GLN A 354 -4.68 -44.18 25.54
C GLN A 354 -3.44 -45.06 25.49
N LEU A 355 -2.25 -44.46 25.50
CA LEU A 355 -0.99 -45.19 25.45
C LEU A 355 -0.72 -45.91 26.77
N GLU A 356 -1.01 -45.27 27.91
CA GLU A 356 -0.95 -45.89 29.23
C GLU A 356 -1.97 -47.02 29.40
N ALA A 357 -3.21 -46.84 28.94
CA ALA A 357 -4.23 -47.89 28.95
C ALA A 357 -3.85 -49.08 28.07
N ALA A 358 -3.30 -48.83 26.87
CA ALA A 358 -2.79 -49.87 25.98
C ALA A 358 -1.58 -50.61 26.57
N LEU A 359 -0.71 -49.90 27.31
CA LEU A 359 0.41 -50.50 28.02
C LEU A 359 -0.07 -51.35 29.21
N ALA A 360 -1.03 -50.86 30.01
CA ALA A 360 -1.62 -51.58 31.13
C ALA A 360 -2.34 -52.86 30.67
N ALA A 361 -3.18 -52.77 29.63
CA ALA A 361 -3.84 -53.94 29.03
C ALA A 361 -2.83 -54.97 28.51
N SER A 362 -1.69 -54.53 27.97
CA SER A 362 -0.60 -55.42 27.53
C SER A 362 0.21 -56.06 28.67
N GLN A 363 0.06 -55.56 29.90
CA GLN A 363 0.70 -56.13 31.09
C GLN A 363 -0.19 -57.15 31.81
N GLU A 364 -1.52 -56.99 31.73
CA GLU A 364 -2.49 -57.91 32.36
C GLU A 364 -2.69 -59.21 31.56
N GLU A 365 -2.63 -59.18 30.23
CA GLU A 365 -2.75 -60.38 29.39
C GLU A 365 -1.42 -60.73 28.72
N GLY A 366 -0.79 -61.84 29.17
CA GLY A 366 -0.01 -62.65 28.23
C GLY A 366 1.38 -63.17 28.61
N SER A 367 1.75 -64.23 27.89
CA SER A 367 3.04 -64.94 27.94
C SER A 367 4.22 -64.00 27.61
N TRP A 368 5.44 -64.36 28.01
CA TRP A 368 6.67 -63.56 27.79
C TRP A 368 6.87 -63.10 26.33
N LEU A 369 6.37 -63.86 25.35
CA LEU A 369 6.38 -63.50 23.92
C LEU A 369 5.48 -62.31 23.58
N GLU A 370 4.30 -62.20 24.20
CA GLU A 370 3.34 -61.12 23.96
C GLU A 370 3.85 -59.79 24.51
N ARG A 371 4.48 -59.83 25.68
CA ARG A 371 5.18 -58.66 26.27
C ARG A 371 6.29 -58.12 25.36
N ARG A 372 7.01 -59.01 24.66
CA ARG A 372 8.10 -58.62 23.72
C ARG A 372 7.57 -58.06 22.40
N LEU A 373 6.37 -58.47 21.98
CA LEU A 373 5.70 -57.91 20.80
C LEU A 373 5.02 -56.57 21.10
N ALA A 374 4.44 -56.40 22.29
CA ALA A 374 3.86 -55.14 22.75
C ALA A 374 4.91 -54.01 22.81
N THR A 375 6.10 -54.28 23.35
CA THR A 375 7.21 -53.31 23.35
C THR A 375 7.67 -52.93 21.94
N ARG A 376 7.62 -53.87 20.98
CA ARG A 376 7.92 -53.57 19.57
C ARG A 376 6.83 -52.72 18.91
N ARG A 377 5.56 -52.92 19.24
CA ARG A 377 4.44 -52.09 18.75
C ARG A 377 4.48 -50.68 19.34
N ALA A 378 4.73 -50.54 20.64
CA ALA A 378 4.91 -49.24 21.29
C ALA A 378 6.08 -48.44 20.68
N ARG A 379 7.21 -49.10 20.40
CA ARG A 379 8.35 -48.48 19.70
C ARG A 379 8.05 -48.09 18.25
N ARG A 380 7.15 -48.80 17.55
CA ARG A 380 6.69 -48.42 16.20
C ARG A 380 5.75 -47.23 16.26
N ALA A 381 4.75 -47.25 17.15
CA ALA A 381 3.83 -46.13 17.37
C ALA A 381 4.59 -44.83 17.74
N ALA A 382 5.59 -44.91 18.63
CA ALA A 382 6.45 -43.78 18.97
C ALA A 382 7.28 -43.25 17.78
N ARG A 383 7.68 -44.13 16.84
CA ARG A 383 8.38 -43.74 15.61
C ARG A 383 7.45 -43.10 14.58
N ASP A 384 6.22 -43.59 14.45
CA ASP A 384 5.24 -43.03 13.54
C ASP A 384 4.77 -41.64 14.01
N VAL A 385 4.61 -41.44 15.32
CA VAL A 385 4.36 -40.10 15.90
C VAL A 385 5.51 -39.13 15.62
N ARG A 386 6.76 -39.61 15.71
CA ARG A 386 7.93 -38.78 15.37
C ARG A 386 7.99 -38.42 13.87
N ARG A 387 7.42 -39.26 12.99
CA ARG A 387 7.32 -38.99 11.56
C ARG A 387 6.20 -38.00 11.24
N THR A 388 5.03 -38.12 11.87
CA THR A 388 3.90 -37.20 11.65
C THR A 388 4.15 -35.82 12.25
N VAL A 389 4.91 -35.72 13.34
CA VAL A 389 5.35 -34.43 13.90
C VAL A 389 6.56 -33.87 13.14
N GLY A 390 7.38 -34.73 12.53
CA GLY A 390 8.51 -34.32 11.68
C GLY A 390 8.11 -33.84 10.29
N SER A 391 6.93 -34.21 9.78
CA SER A 391 6.43 -33.78 8.47
C SER A 391 5.83 -32.37 8.44
N ASP A 392 5.67 -31.71 9.59
CA ASP A 392 5.32 -30.29 9.70
C ASP A 392 6.56 -29.40 10.02
N SER A 393 7.77 -29.95 9.93
CA SER A 393 8.98 -29.13 9.92
C SER A 393 9.19 -28.55 8.51
N PRO A 394 9.24 -27.23 8.32
CA PRO A 394 9.19 -26.56 7.02
C PRO A 394 10.54 -26.56 6.27
N ASP A 395 11.35 -27.61 6.39
CA ASP A 395 12.71 -27.64 5.83
C ASP A 395 12.89 -28.53 4.59
N ASP A 396 11.81 -28.96 3.93
CA ASP A 396 11.91 -29.60 2.60
C ASP A 396 10.75 -29.15 1.69
N VAL A 397 10.83 -27.93 1.14
CA VAL A 397 10.49 -27.54 -0.27
C VAL A 397 11.19 -26.22 -0.61
#